data_AF-A0A5C5XBM1-F1
#
_entry.id   AF-A0A5C5XBM1-F1
#
_cell.length_a   1.000
_cell.length_b   1.000
_cell.length_c   1.000
_cell.angle_alpha   90.00
_cell.angle_beta   90.00
_cell.angle_gamma   90.00
#
_symmetry.space_group_name_H-M   'P 1'
#
loop_
_entity.id
_entity.type
_entity.pdbx_description
1 polymer ?
#
loop_
_entity_poly.entity_id
_entity_poly.type
_entity_poly.pdbx_seq_one_letter_code
_entity_poly.pdbx_strand_id
1 'polypeptide(L)'
;MAIVAFLMTTSSGLVIRHAHAQMETKRTAVLVFYYHSDQNTDLLLFNSLNKSIRSRKATTLQAVDLDNADQKQLLQYQRFLDYFSITADSTPLLIGCNAYRSRGLNEQNVESYVEQMLRVDIYTRAGCSHCEDAIRYLKLLRDKYPGFEFRVRDIFKDAEARQDLITLTQRYKQAAASTPVFHLCNQMIVGFQGIEITGNRLEKLLTTWTMNAGQTQSKMEPSLEHQLFSEIPFSAQLRWERSLFTVSAGLNSPESSTSLLQDETSLDAPSFFEPDLNDATPLGPESDTTIILPWIGEVNADSLGMPLFTILVGLVDGFNPCAMWVLLFLLSLLVNLKNRLRILLIAATFVLVSGLAYFAFMAAWLNVFLLIGYLRSVQVILAILAIGIGSIHIKDFFLFKKGISLSIPESAKPGIYARTRQIITAENLYGALFGAFVLAVLVNIVELLCTAGLPALYTQILTEQNYSTWINYGYLALYNIAYMFDDSLMVGIVVITLGKNKLQERQGRWLKLTSGIVILVLGLVMLIRPEWLS
;
A
#
# COMPACT_ATOMS: atom_id res chain seq x y z
N MET A 1 -6.68 50.23 9.26
CA MET A 1 -5.81 49.03 9.25
C MET A 1 -5.52 48.43 10.63
N ALA A 2 -5.73 49.12 11.76
CA ALA A 2 -5.45 48.55 13.09
C ALA A 2 -6.57 47.64 13.68
N ILE A 3 -7.82 47.75 13.21
CA ILE A 3 -8.96 47.01 13.77
C ILE A 3 -9.06 45.56 13.22
N VAL A 4 -8.62 45.33 11.98
CA VAL A 4 -8.66 43.99 11.35
C VAL A 4 -7.56 43.08 11.91
N ALA A 5 -6.42 43.64 12.32
CA ALA A 5 -5.34 42.88 12.96
C ALA A 5 -5.70 42.39 14.37
N PHE A 6 -6.51 43.15 15.13
CA PHE A 6 -6.91 42.79 16.49
C PHE A 6 -7.99 41.70 16.52
N LEU A 7 -8.89 41.66 15.53
CA LEU A 7 -9.94 40.64 15.41
C LEU A 7 -9.42 39.27 14.91
N MET A 8 -8.32 39.24 14.15
CA MET A 8 -7.71 37.97 13.69
C MET A 8 -6.82 37.30 14.74
N THR A 9 -6.28 38.03 15.70
CA THR A 9 -5.51 37.47 16.82
C THR A 9 -6.39 36.84 17.91
N THR A 10 -7.61 37.36 18.14
CA THR A 10 -8.52 36.81 19.16
C THR A 10 -9.29 35.57 18.69
N SER A 11 -9.63 35.49 17.39
CA SER A 11 -10.26 34.31 16.80
C SER A 11 -9.33 33.09 16.80
N SER A 12 -8.07 33.29 16.39
CA SER A 12 -7.04 32.24 16.36
C SER A 12 -6.68 31.74 17.77
N GLY A 13 -6.68 32.62 18.78
CA GLY A 13 -6.39 32.24 20.17
C GLY A 13 -7.49 31.44 20.88
N LEU A 14 -8.76 31.59 20.47
CA LEU A 14 -9.88 30.85 21.06
C LEU A 14 -10.02 29.43 20.47
N VAL A 15 -9.79 29.29 19.17
CA VAL A 15 -9.82 27.99 18.46
C VAL A 15 -8.62 27.12 18.88
N ILE A 16 -7.44 27.71 19.07
CA ILE A 16 -6.26 26.98 19.58
C ILE A 16 -6.47 26.54 21.05
N ARG A 17 -7.18 27.33 21.87
CA ARG A 17 -7.51 26.94 23.26
C ARG A 17 -8.56 25.81 23.33
N HIS A 18 -9.50 25.74 22.39
CA HIS A 18 -10.46 24.62 22.32
C HIS A 18 -9.84 23.34 21.74
N ALA A 19 -8.94 23.46 20.76
CA ALA A 19 -8.19 22.30 20.24
C ALA A 19 -7.19 21.73 21.27
N HIS A 20 -6.55 22.59 22.09
CA HIS A 20 -5.69 22.13 23.18
C HIS A 20 -6.46 21.51 24.36
N ALA A 21 -7.69 21.96 24.64
CA ALA A 21 -8.49 21.44 25.76
C ALA A 21 -9.03 20.01 25.53
N GLN A 22 -9.12 19.53 24.29
CA GLN A 22 -9.48 18.14 23.97
C GLN A 22 -8.29 17.16 24.05
N MET A 23 -7.05 17.66 24.23
CA MET A 23 -5.85 16.83 24.37
C MET A 23 -5.52 16.40 25.82
N GLU A 24 -6.24 16.89 26.85
CA GLU A 24 -5.81 16.74 28.25
C GLU A 24 -6.59 15.72 29.12
N THR A 25 -7.65 15.09 28.64
CA THR A 25 -8.43 14.16 29.48
C THR A 25 -7.88 12.74 29.40
N LYS A 26 -7.39 12.24 30.55
CA LYS A 26 -7.05 10.83 30.72
C LYS A 26 -8.28 9.96 30.43
N ARG A 27 -8.04 8.80 29.81
CA ARG A 27 -9.08 7.87 29.41
C ARG A 27 -8.94 6.54 30.14
N THR A 28 -10.09 5.92 30.41
CA THR A 28 -10.20 4.62 31.08
C THR A 28 -10.44 3.55 30.02
N ALA A 29 -9.61 2.50 30.01
CA ALA A 29 -9.78 1.35 29.14
C ALA A 29 -11.03 0.55 29.52
N VAL A 30 -11.82 0.14 28.53
CA VAL A 30 -13.08 -0.58 28.74
C VAL A 30 -12.94 -2.01 28.26
N LEU A 31 -13.24 -2.95 29.15
CA LEU A 31 -13.48 -4.35 28.82
C LEU A 31 -14.98 -4.60 28.87
N VAL A 32 -15.48 -5.44 27.99
CA VAL A 32 -16.92 -5.77 27.91
C VAL A 32 -17.11 -7.26 28.17
N PHE A 33 -18.03 -7.59 29.07
CA PHE A 33 -18.40 -8.94 29.45
C PHE A 33 -19.85 -9.19 29.05
N TYR A 34 -20.04 -10.08 28.07
CA TYR A 34 -21.35 -10.51 27.61
C TYR A 34 -21.74 -11.83 28.27
N TYR A 35 -22.96 -11.93 28.77
CA TYR A 35 -23.47 -13.11 29.48
C TYR A 35 -24.99 -13.28 29.31
N HIS A 36 -25.53 -14.43 29.70
CA HIS A 36 -26.96 -14.68 29.81
C HIS A 36 -27.40 -14.79 31.27
N SER A 37 -28.58 -14.27 31.59
CA SER A 37 -29.15 -14.20 32.93
C SER A 37 -29.57 -15.56 33.49
N ASP A 38 -29.80 -16.56 32.63
CA ASP A 38 -30.16 -17.92 33.04
C ASP A 38 -29.00 -18.71 33.68
N GLN A 39 -27.75 -18.23 33.56
CA GLN A 39 -26.56 -18.88 34.10
C GLN A 39 -25.99 -18.14 35.33
N ASN A 40 -26.39 -18.55 36.53
CA ASN A 40 -25.87 -18.02 37.81
C ASN A 40 -24.32 -18.06 37.93
N THR A 41 -23.66 -18.96 37.21
CA THR A 41 -22.19 -19.07 37.13
C THR A 41 -21.54 -17.83 36.50
N ASP A 42 -22.19 -17.21 35.52
CA ASP A 42 -21.65 -16.06 34.79
C ASP A 42 -21.68 -14.80 35.65
N LEU A 43 -22.69 -14.67 36.51
CA LEU A 43 -22.81 -13.55 37.45
C LEU A 43 -21.74 -13.60 38.54
N LEU A 44 -21.44 -14.80 39.05
CA LEU A 44 -20.35 -15.01 40.01
C LEU A 44 -18.99 -14.72 39.37
N LEU A 45 -18.80 -15.19 38.13
CA LEU A 45 -17.61 -14.90 37.34
C LEU A 45 -17.47 -13.40 37.10
N PHE A 46 -18.53 -12.68 36.69
CA PHE A 46 -18.49 -11.23 36.50
C PHE A 46 -18.04 -10.48 37.77
N ASN A 47 -18.62 -10.81 38.92
CA ASN A 47 -18.27 -10.13 40.18
C ASN A 47 -16.79 -10.33 40.55
N SER A 48 -16.30 -11.55 40.32
CA SER A 48 -14.90 -11.92 40.49
C SER A 48 -13.96 -11.17 39.52
N LEU A 49 -14.33 -11.12 38.24
CA LEU A 49 -13.63 -10.35 37.20
C LEU A 49 -13.59 -8.85 37.53
N ASN A 50 -14.73 -8.27 37.88
CA ASN A 50 -14.88 -6.85 38.18
C ASN A 50 -14.01 -6.45 39.38
N LYS A 51 -13.95 -7.29 40.44
CA LYS A 51 -13.06 -7.06 41.58
C LYS A 51 -11.59 -7.02 41.15
N SER A 52 -11.17 -7.98 40.32
CA SER A 52 -9.80 -8.06 39.81
C SER A 52 -9.45 -6.88 38.90
N ILE A 53 -10.35 -6.52 37.98
CA ILE A 53 -10.14 -5.42 37.02
C ILE A 53 -10.14 -4.05 37.69
N ARG A 54 -10.99 -3.81 38.71
CA ARG A 54 -11.03 -2.54 39.45
C ARG A 54 -9.73 -2.22 40.20
N SER A 55 -8.93 -3.23 40.51
CA SER A 55 -7.61 -3.02 41.10
C SER A 55 -6.58 -2.46 40.11
N ARG A 56 -6.88 -2.52 38.80
CA ARG A 56 -6.00 -2.03 37.73
C ARG A 56 -6.16 -0.53 37.51
N LYS A 57 -5.07 0.11 37.10
CA LYS A 57 -5.03 1.54 36.81
C LYS A 57 -5.88 1.86 35.57
N ALA A 58 -6.87 2.72 35.73
CA ALA A 58 -7.68 3.25 34.63
C ALA A 58 -8.24 2.17 33.69
N THR A 59 -8.73 1.07 34.25
CA THR A 59 -9.45 0.01 33.54
C THR A 59 -10.81 -0.18 34.18
N THR A 60 -11.84 -0.44 33.37
CA THR A 60 -13.19 -0.74 33.85
C THR A 60 -13.77 -1.93 33.10
N LEU A 61 -14.70 -2.63 33.75
CA LEU A 61 -15.44 -3.75 33.18
C LEU A 61 -16.92 -3.35 33.04
N GLN A 62 -17.43 -3.43 31.83
CA GLN A 62 -18.85 -3.28 31.52
C GLN A 62 -19.47 -4.66 31.36
N ALA A 63 -20.62 -4.91 31.99
CA ALA A 63 -21.42 -6.11 31.76
C ALA A 63 -22.57 -5.79 30.80
N VAL A 64 -22.90 -6.73 29.93
CA VAL A 64 -24.09 -6.69 29.08
C VAL A 64 -24.79 -8.04 29.19
N ASP A 65 -26.01 -8.01 29.69
CA ASP A 65 -26.91 -9.15 29.73
C ASP A 65 -27.61 -9.29 28.38
N LEU A 66 -27.35 -10.37 27.66
CA LEU A 66 -27.89 -10.59 26.32
C LEU A 66 -29.38 -10.91 26.32
N ASP A 67 -29.93 -11.41 27.43
CA ASP A 67 -31.37 -11.71 27.53
C ASP A 67 -32.20 -10.44 27.70
N ASN A 68 -31.59 -9.40 28.27
CA ASN A 68 -32.22 -8.11 28.55
C ASN A 68 -31.59 -6.96 27.76
N ALA A 69 -30.77 -7.27 26.75
CA ALA A 69 -30.07 -6.28 25.96
C ALA A 69 -31.01 -5.51 25.02
N ASP A 70 -30.80 -4.21 24.90
CA ASP A 70 -31.47 -3.42 23.88
C ASP A 70 -30.92 -3.70 22.46
N GLN A 71 -31.62 -3.21 21.43
CA GLN A 71 -31.22 -3.42 20.04
C GLN A 71 -29.80 -2.88 19.74
N LYS A 72 -29.38 -1.80 20.41
CA LYS A 72 -28.05 -1.21 20.22
C LYS A 72 -26.96 -2.10 20.80
N GLN A 73 -27.17 -2.66 21.99
CA GLN A 73 -26.27 -3.59 22.65
C GLN A 73 -26.15 -4.91 21.87
N LEU A 74 -27.25 -5.42 21.32
CA LEU A 74 -27.23 -6.62 20.45
C LEU A 74 -26.48 -6.37 19.14
N LEU A 75 -26.68 -5.21 18.49
CA LEU A 75 -25.91 -4.83 17.31
C LEU A 75 -24.42 -4.66 17.61
N GLN A 76 -24.08 -4.11 18.78
CA GLN A 76 -22.69 -4.00 19.23
C GLN A 76 -22.07 -5.38 19.46
N TYR A 77 -22.80 -6.30 20.09
CA TYR A 77 -22.35 -7.69 20.27
C TYR A 77 -22.06 -8.36 18.93
N GLN A 78 -22.99 -8.28 17.97
CA GLN A 78 -22.82 -8.81 16.61
C GLN A 78 -21.56 -8.24 15.93
N ARG A 79 -21.36 -6.92 15.99
CA ARG A 79 -20.17 -6.27 15.42
C ARG A 79 -18.88 -6.80 16.02
N PHE A 80 -18.84 -7.11 17.32
CA PHE A 80 -17.65 -7.69 17.94
C PHE A 80 -17.42 -9.14 17.53
N LEU A 81 -18.48 -9.94 17.37
CA LEU A 81 -18.37 -11.29 16.85
C LEU A 81 -17.76 -11.27 15.43
N ASP A 82 -18.23 -10.38 14.57
CA ASP A 82 -17.68 -10.19 13.22
C ASP A 82 -16.21 -9.72 13.26
N TYR A 83 -15.93 -8.70 14.09
CA TYR A 83 -14.61 -8.10 14.23
C TYR A 83 -13.52 -9.12 14.61
N PHE A 84 -13.86 -10.06 15.49
CA PHE A 84 -12.96 -11.13 15.94
C PHE A 84 -13.18 -12.46 15.21
N SER A 85 -14.08 -12.51 14.21
CA SER A 85 -14.44 -13.71 13.46
C SER A 85 -14.85 -14.89 14.36
N ILE A 86 -15.70 -14.62 15.34
CA ILE A 86 -16.20 -15.60 16.33
C ILE A 86 -17.41 -16.32 15.73
N THR A 87 -17.32 -17.64 15.55
CA THR A 87 -18.29 -18.42 14.76
C THR A 87 -19.38 -19.13 15.57
N ALA A 88 -19.55 -18.82 16.86
CA ALA A 88 -20.60 -19.41 17.70
C ALA A 88 -20.90 -18.57 18.94
N ASP A 89 -22.12 -18.71 19.46
CA ASP A 89 -22.52 -18.16 20.76
C ASP A 89 -21.61 -18.75 21.85
N SER A 90 -20.74 -17.90 22.38
CA SER A 90 -19.58 -18.29 23.18
C SER A 90 -19.57 -17.53 24.50
N THR A 91 -20.76 -17.34 25.04
CA THR A 91 -21.00 -16.76 26.35
C THR A 91 -20.59 -17.74 27.47
N PRO A 92 -20.04 -17.25 28.58
CA PRO A 92 -19.68 -15.86 28.85
C PRO A 92 -18.48 -15.38 28.00
N LEU A 93 -18.58 -14.18 27.42
CA LEU A 93 -17.59 -13.63 26.50
C LEU A 93 -16.98 -12.33 27.07
N LEU A 94 -15.69 -12.38 27.42
CA LEU A 94 -14.90 -11.20 27.79
C LEU A 94 -14.14 -10.68 26.57
N ILE A 95 -14.33 -9.41 26.24
CA ILE A 95 -13.71 -8.75 25.10
C ILE A 95 -12.94 -7.53 25.59
N GLY A 96 -11.75 -7.34 25.04
CA GLY A 96 -11.02 -6.09 25.10
C GLY A 96 -10.40 -5.74 23.76
N CYS A 97 -9.70 -4.61 23.73
CA CYS A 97 -9.10 -4.04 22.51
C CYS A 97 -8.42 -5.10 21.65
N ASN A 98 -7.44 -5.82 22.18
CA ASN A 98 -6.57 -6.68 21.39
C ASN A 98 -7.02 -8.14 21.25
N ALA A 99 -7.92 -8.61 22.12
CA ALA A 99 -8.27 -10.02 22.21
C ALA A 99 -9.63 -10.25 22.86
N TYR A 100 -10.15 -11.46 22.71
CA TYR A 100 -11.34 -11.95 23.40
C TYR A 100 -11.08 -13.31 24.07
N ARG A 101 -11.91 -13.64 25.06
CA ARG A 101 -11.92 -14.93 25.75
C ARG A 101 -13.35 -15.34 26.10
N SER A 102 -13.70 -16.56 25.71
CA SER A 102 -14.99 -17.19 26.01
C SER A 102 -14.90 -18.42 26.92
N ARG A 103 -13.71 -19.01 27.06
CA ARG A 103 -13.51 -20.25 27.83
C ARG A 103 -12.35 -20.11 28.80
N GLY A 104 -12.48 -20.80 29.93
CA GLY A 104 -11.43 -20.91 30.93
C GLY A 104 -11.17 -19.61 31.70
N LEU A 105 -12.09 -18.66 31.72
CA LEU A 105 -11.99 -17.47 32.56
C LEU A 105 -12.10 -17.87 34.04
N ASN A 106 -11.07 -17.57 34.83
CA ASN A 106 -11.07 -17.80 36.27
C ASN A 106 -10.19 -16.76 37.00
N GLU A 107 -10.32 -16.65 38.33
CA GLU A 107 -9.56 -15.66 39.11
C GLU A 107 -8.04 -15.72 38.91
N GLN A 108 -7.50 -16.90 38.63
CA GLN A 108 -6.05 -17.11 38.57
C GLN A 108 -5.43 -16.64 37.24
N ASN A 109 -6.19 -16.63 36.14
CA ASN A 109 -5.66 -16.32 34.81
C ASN A 109 -6.18 -15.02 34.20
N VAL A 110 -7.15 -14.39 34.84
CA VAL A 110 -7.77 -13.14 34.38
C VAL A 110 -6.78 -12.01 34.25
N GLU A 111 -5.79 -11.93 35.13
CA GLU A 111 -4.75 -10.90 35.04
C GLU A 111 -3.97 -10.99 33.72
N SER A 112 -3.52 -12.19 33.35
CA SER A 112 -2.79 -12.45 32.10
C SER A 112 -3.64 -12.17 30.87
N TYR A 113 -4.93 -12.52 30.89
CA TYR A 113 -5.83 -12.24 29.78
C TYR A 113 -6.11 -10.74 29.62
N VAL A 114 -6.32 -10.02 30.72
CA VAL A 114 -6.53 -8.58 30.66
C VAL A 114 -5.28 -7.85 30.17
N GLU A 115 -4.08 -8.30 30.57
CA GLU A 115 -2.83 -7.79 29.99
C GLU A 115 -2.77 -8.00 28.48
N GLN A 116 -3.09 -9.21 27.99
CA GLN A 116 -3.12 -9.48 26.55
C GLN A 116 -4.14 -8.60 25.82
N MET A 117 -5.32 -8.37 26.41
CA MET A 117 -6.40 -7.56 25.83
C MET A 117 -6.07 -6.06 25.77
N LEU A 118 -5.23 -5.56 26.68
CA LEU A 118 -4.88 -4.14 26.81
C LEU A 118 -3.43 -3.83 26.44
N ARG A 119 -2.73 -4.81 25.85
CA ARG A 119 -1.38 -4.63 25.32
C ARG A 119 -1.41 -3.80 24.04
N VAL A 120 -0.36 -3.02 23.82
CA VAL A 120 -0.03 -2.38 22.54
C VAL A 120 1.44 -2.66 22.27
N ASP A 121 1.73 -3.44 21.24
CA ASP A 121 3.12 -3.78 20.87
C ASP A 121 3.60 -2.86 19.74
N ILE A 122 4.81 -2.32 19.88
CA ILE A 122 5.46 -1.49 18.89
C ILE A 122 6.82 -2.10 18.54
N TYR A 123 6.93 -2.61 17.32
CA TYR A 123 8.13 -3.23 16.78
C TYR A 123 9.00 -2.17 16.13
N THR A 124 10.25 -2.08 16.56
CA THR A 124 11.20 -1.03 16.17
C THR A 124 12.56 -1.63 15.79
N ARG A 125 13.45 -0.80 15.23
CA ARG A 125 14.85 -1.15 14.99
C ARG A 125 15.78 0.01 15.29
N ALA A 126 17.03 -0.30 15.63
CA ALA A 126 18.08 0.72 15.76
C ALA A 126 18.32 1.46 14.42
N GLY A 127 18.52 2.77 14.49
CA GLY A 127 18.81 3.62 13.32
C GLY A 127 17.57 4.05 12.50
N CYS A 128 16.37 3.84 13.02
CA CYS A 128 15.11 4.21 12.37
C CYS A 128 14.58 5.54 12.94
N SER A 129 14.61 6.61 12.14
CA SER A 129 14.13 7.95 12.53
C SER A 129 12.65 7.96 12.91
N HIS A 130 11.80 7.34 12.09
CA HIS A 130 10.36 7.22 12.36
C HIS A 130 10.05 6.44 13.64
N CYS A 131 10.93 5.52 14.05
CA CYS A 131 10.79 4.80 15.31
C CYS A 131 11.04 5.73 16.50
N GLU A 132 11.97 6.68 16.39
CA GLU A 132 12.23 7.68 17.43
C GLU A 132 11.07 8.68 17.56
N ASP A 133 10.48 9.11 16.44
CA ASP A 133 9.26 9.93 16.41
C ASP A 133 8.09 9.20 17.08
N ALA A 134 7.87 7.93 16.70
CA ALA A 134 6.88 7.07 17.31
C ALA A 134 7.10 6.92 18.82
N ILE A 135 8.33 6.64 19.27
CA ILE A 135 8.67 6.51 20.70
C ILE A 135 8.41 7.81 21.47
N ARG A 136 8.66 8.98 20.86
CA ARG A 136 8.30 10.28 21.47
C ARG A 136 6.79 10.41 21.64
N TYR A 137 6.02 10.10 20.61
CA TYR A 137 4.57 10.17 20.65
C TYR A 137 3.95 9.15 21.63
N LEU A 138 4.51 7.94 21.74
CA LEU A 138 4.07 6.91 22.69
C LEU A 138 4.12 7.37 24.15
N LYS A 139 5.00 8.32 24.51
CA LYS A 139 5.01 8.90 25.86
C LYS A 139 3.70 9.65 26.15
N LEU A 140 3.21 10.42 25.17
CA LEU A 140 1.94 11.14 25.27
C LEU A 140 0.77 10.16 25.35
N LEU A 141 0.79 9.09 24.55
CA LEU A 141 -0.25 8.05 24.60
C LEU A 141 -0.27 7.32 25.93
N ARG A 142 0.89 7.01 26.54
CA ARG A 142 0.95 6.36 27.84
C ARG A 142 0.32 7.20 28.95
N ASP A 143 0.49 8.51 28.89
CA ASP A 143 -0.09 9.44 29.85
C ASP A 143 -1.61 9.60 29.66
N LYS A 144 -2.07 9.63 28.41
CA LYS A 144 -3.49 9.75 28.03
C LYS A 144 -4.27 8.44 28.23
N TYR A 145 -3.65 7.29 28.01
CA TYR A 145 -4.25 5.95 28.07
C TYR A 145 -3.58 5.04 29.11
N PRO A 146 -3.60 5.39 30.42
CA PRO A 146 -2.83 4.70 31.44
C PRO A 146 -3.28 3.26 31.75
N GLY A 147 -4.42 2.80 31.19
CA GLY A 147 -4.89 1.42 31.28
C GLY A 147 -4.30 0.47 30.24
N PHE A 148 -3.59 0.99 29.23
CA PHE A 148 -2.93 0.20 28.19
C PHE A 148 -1.44 -0.01 28.49
N GLU A 149 -0.94 -1.19 28.17
CA GLU A 149 0.48 -1.53 28.28
C GLU A 149 1.19 -1.35 26.93
N PHE A 150 1.93 -0.25 26.79
CA PHE A 150 2.71 0.04 25.58
C PHE A 150 4.11 -0.57 25.65
N ARG A 151 4.37 -1.62 24.87
CA ARG A 151 5.64 -2.35 24.82
C ARG A 151 6.41 -1.99 23.55
N VAL A 152 7.59 -1.41 23.70
CA VAL A 152 8.51 -1.15 22.59
C VAL A 152 9.51 -2.29 22.50
N ARG A 153 9.56 -2.96 21.35
CA ARG A 153 10.37 -4.16 21.13
C ARG A 153 11.29 -3.96 19.93
N ASP A 154 12.58 -4.21 20.11
CA ASP A 154 13.58 -4.07 19.03
C ASP A 154 13.76 -5.43 18.33
N ILE A 155 13.42 -5.50 17.04
CA ILE A 155 13.40 -6.77 16.28
C ILE A 155 14.79 -7.35 15.96
N PHE A 156 15.85 -6.56 16.14
CA PHE A 156 17.22 -7.08 16.02
C PHE A 156 17.72 -7.68 17.32
N LYS A 157 17.33 -7.10 18.45
CA LYS A 157 17.78 -7.53 19.79
C LYS A 157 16.89 -8.60 20.41
N ASP A 158 15.58 -8.53 20.15
CA ASP A 158 14.58 -9.43 20.69
C ASP A 158 14.16 -10.44 19.60
N ALA A 159 14.64 -11.68 19.73
CA ALA A 159 14.32 -12.76 18.80
C ALA A 159 12.83 -13.15 18.84
N GLU A 160 12.18 -13.02 19.98
CA GLU A 160 10.75 -13.25 20.14
C GLU A 160 9.96 -12.14 19.42
N ALA A 161 10.38 -10.88 19.54
CA ALA A 161 9.73 -9.76 18.83
C ALA A 161 9.80 -9.92 17.32
N ARG A 162 10.94 -10.41 16.82
CA ARG A 162 11.10 -10.71 15.39
C ARG A 162 10.16 -11.82 14.94
N GLN A 163 10.01 -12.88 15.72
CA GLN A 163 9.13 -14.00 15.39
C GLN A 163 7.65 -13.60 15.46
N ASP A 164 7.28 -12.80 16.45
CA ASP A 164 5.93 -12.25 16.60
C ASP A 164 5.58 -11.35 15.42
N LEU A 165 6.50 -10.47 14.99
CA LEU A 165 6.30 -9.62 13.82
C LEU A 165 6.08 -10.45 12.55
N ILE A 166 6.87 -11.50 12.32
CA ILE A 166 6.68 -12.42 11.17
C ILE A 166 5.29 -13.08 11.21
N THR A 167 4.85 -13.50 12.40
CA THR A 167 3.54 -14.12 12.57
C THR A 167 2.41 -13.12 12.31
N LEU A 168 2.58 -11.87 12.76
CA LEU A 168 1.64 -10.79 12.50
C LEU A 168 1.56 -10.46 11.01
N THR A 169 2.70 -10.28 10.31
CA THR A 169 2.68 -9.97 8.88
C THR A 169 1.98 -11.07 8.07
N GLN A 170 2.19 -12.34 8.41
CA GLN A 170 1.46 -13.45 7.81
C GLN A 170 -0.06 -13.39 8.09
N ARG A 171 -0.45 -13.14 9.36
CA ARG A 171 -1.86 -13.03 9.76
C ARG A 171 -2.59 -11.93 9.00
N TYR A 172 -1.96 -10.77 8.88
CA TYR A 172 -2.52 -9.60 8.20
C TYR A 172 -2.23 -9.58 6.69
N LYS A 173 -1.63 -10.66 6.14
CA LYS A 173 -1.30 -10.81 4.71
C LYS A 173 -0.40 -9.71 4.14
N GLN A 174 0.50 -9.19 4.96
CA GLN A 174 1.46 -8.18 4.59
C GLN A 174 2.75 -8.84 4.11
N ALA A 175 3.24 -8.48 2.92
CA ALA A 175 4.44 -9.08 2.32
C ALA A 175 5.72 -8.69 3.08
N ALA A 176 5.80 -7.46 3.56
CA ALA A 176 6.86 -6.93 4.41
C ALA A 176 6.31 -5.77 5.26
N ALA A 177 6.91 -5.52 6.42
CA ALA A 177 6.52 -4.40 7.27
C ALA A 177 7.76 -3.60 7.71
N SER A 178 7.79 -2.34 7.28
CA SER A 178 8.81 -1.37 7.65
C SER A 178 8.57 -0.87 9.09
N THR A 179 9.61 -0.87 9.92
CA THR A 179 9.51 -0.37 11.30
C THR A 179 9.35 1.16 11.32
N PRO A 180 8.57 1.75 12.24
CA PRO A 180 7.88 1.08 13.35
C PRO A 180 6.59 0.37 12.90
N VAL A 181 6.29 -0.78 13.50
CA VAL A 181 5.02 -1.50 13.30
C VAL A 181 4.25 -1.50 14.61
N PHE A 182 2.99 -1.12 14.58
CA PHE A 182 2.11 -1.10 15.74
C PHE A 182 1.10 -2.24 15.64
N HIS A 183 0.95 -3.01 16.71
CA HIS A 183 -0.12 -3.99 16.87
C HIS A 183 -0.98 -3.58 18.06
N LEU A 184 -2.20 -3.13 17.77
CA LEU A 184 -3.18 -2.69 18.76
C LEU A 184 -4.59 -2.92 18.28
N CYS A 185 -5.46 -3.16 19.23
CA CYS A 185 -6.85 -3.51 19.05
C CYS A 185 -7.16 -4.53 17.96
N ASN A 186 -6.37 -5.59 17.79
CA ASN A 186 -6.48 -6.57 16.70
C ASN A 186 -6.28 -5.95 15.29
N GLN A 187 -5.60 -4.82 15.21
CA GLN A 187 -5.17 -4.16 13.97
C GLN A 187 -3.64 -4.06 13.92
N MET A 188 -3.11 -4.04 12.70
CA MET A 188 -1.69 -3.78 12.44
C MET A 188 -1.57 -2.48 11.64
N ILE A 189 -0.66 -1.59 12.05
CA ILE A 189 -0.34 -0.34 11.35
C ILE A 189 1.15 -0.30 11.09
N VAL A 190 1.56 0.01 9.86
CA VAL A 190 2.96 0.07 9.45
C VAL A 190 3.39 1.53 9.26
N GLY A 191 4.58 1.87 9.76
CA GLY A 191 5.15 3.21 9.64
C GLY A 191 4.60 4.24 10.64
N PHE A 192 5.26 5.39 10.71
CA PHE A 192 4.82 6.54 11.51
C PHE A 192 5.03 7.85 10.76
N GLN A 193 3.95 8.39 10.19
CA GLN A 193 3.91 9.62 9.39
C GLN A 193 3.49 10.83 10.24
N GLY A 194 3.92 10.86 11.51
CA GLY A 194 3.60 11.94 12.44
C GLY A 194 2.25 11.78 13.15
N ILE A 195 1.94 12.77 13.99
CA ILE A 195 0.78 12.76 14.89
C ILE A 195 -0.53 12.89 14.10
N GLU A 196 -0.55 13.73 13.06
CA GLU A 196 -1.77 14.04 12.29
C GLU A 196 -2.31 12.85 11.48
N ILE A 197 -1.44 11.91 11.09
CA ILE A 197 -1.82 10.77 10.26
C ILE A 197 -1.82 9.51 11.12
N THR A 198 -0.64 8.97 11.44
CA THR A 198 -0.52 7.73 12.20
C THR A 198 -0.98 7.92 13.64
N GLY A 199 -0.66 9.06 14.28
CA GLY A 199 -1.10 9.34 15.64
C GLY A 199 -2.62 9.38 15.79
N ASN A 200 -3.31 10.14 14.93
CA ASN A 200 -4.78 10.21 14.91
C ASN A 200 -5.41 8.84 14.66
N ARG A 201 -4.81 7.98 13.81
CA ARG A 201 -5.28 6.61 13.60
C ARG A 201 -5.13 5.74 14.85
N LEU A 202 -3.98 5.82 15.53
CA LEU A 202 -3.75 5.14 16.81
C LEU A 202 -4.76 5.61 17.88
N GLU A 203 -5.00 6.91 17.97
CA GLU A 203 -5.98 7.47 18.90
C GLU A 203 -7.41 7.07 18.55
N LYS A 204 -7.80 7.02 17.26
CA LYS A 204 -9.12 6.56 16.83
C LYS A 204 -9.38 5.12 17.29
N LEU A 205 -8.39 4.23 17.15
CA LEU A 205 -8.48 2.86 17.66
C LEU A 205 -8.61 2.85 19.19
N LEU A 206 -7.73 3.53 19.92
CA LEU A 206 -7.76 3.54 21.39
C LEU A 206 -9.02 4.20 21.96
N THR A 207 -9.54 5.26 21.33
CA THR A 207 -10.78 5.94 21.74
C THR A 207 -12.01 5.05 21.59
N THR A 208 -11.99 4.10 20.65
CA THR A 208 -13.07 3.11 20.47
C THR A 208 -13.18 2.16 21.68
N TRP A 209 -12.06 1.92 22.36
CA TRP A 209 -11.96 0.99 23.50
C TRP A 209 -11.82 1.69 24.84
N THR A 210 -12.11 2.99 24.91
CA THR A 210 -11.93 3.81 26.12
C THR A 210 -13.07 4.79 26.34
N MET A 211 -13.26 5.19 27.59
CA MET A 211 -14.18 6.25 28.00
C MET A 211 -13.43 7.40 28.70
N ASN A 212 -14.05 8.57 28.80
CA ASN A 212 -13.49 9.70 29.55
C ASN A 212 -13.42 9.34 31.05
N ALA A 213 -12.31 9.68 31.72
CA ALA A 213 -12.19 9.45 33.16
C ALA A 213 -13.30 10.20 33.94
N GLY A 214 -14.02 9.49 34.81
CA GLY A 214 -15.07 10.06 35.66
C GLY A 214 -16.52 9.84 35.20
N GLN A 215 -16.75 9.32 33.99
CA GLN A 215 -18.08 8.85 33.60
C GLN A 215 -18.35 7.49 34.25
N THR A 216 -19.22 7.48 35.27
CA THR A 216 -19.80 6.26 35.84
C THR A 216 -21.17 6.05 35.19
N GLN A 217 -21.51 4.83 34.79
CA GLN A 217 -22.81 4.52 34.18
C GLN A 217 -23.94 5.13 35.00
N SER A 218 -24.75 5.99 34.36
CA SER A 218 -25.98 6.50 34.94
C SER A 218 -26.90 5.31 35.22
N LYS A 219 -27.23 5.15 36.50
CA LYS A 219 -28.30 4.30 36.99
C LYS A 219 -29.61 4.79 36.41
N MET A 220 -30.42 3.84 35.97
CA MET A 220 -31.79 4.00 35.46
C MET A 220 -32.69 4.62 36.54
N GLU A 221 -33.35 5.74 36.23
CA GLU A 221 -34.64 6.15 36.81
C GLU A 221 -35.48 6.91 35.75
N PRO A 222 -36.82 6.79 35.79
CA PRO A 222 -37.68 6.98 34.63
C PRO A 222 -38.33 8.36 34.61
N SER A 223 -38.34 9.03 33.46
CA SER A 223 -39.40 9.99 33.12
C SER A 223 -39.16 10.66 31.77
N LEU A 224 -40.21 10.61 30.94
CA LEU A 224 -40.68 11.65 30.00
C LEU A 224 -39.70 12.15 28.92
N GLU A 225 -40.08 12.38 27.68
CA GLU A 225 -41.23 12.13 26.83
C GLU A 225 -40.75 12.69 25.48
N HIS A 226 -41.16 12.06 24.38
CA HIS A 226 -41.35 12.65 23.04
C HIS A 226 -40.32 13.69 22.53
N GLN A 227 -39.64 13.38 21.42
CA GLN A 227 -39.93 14.05 20.14
C GLN A 227 -38.98 13.62 18.99
N LEU A 228 -39.62 13.28 17.86
CA LEU A 228 -39.24 13.59 16.48
C LEU A 228 -38.22 12.72 15.72
N PHE A 229 -38.78 11.73 15.01
CA PHE A 229 -38.28 11.18 13.75
C PHE A 229 -38.88 11.93 12.56
N SER A 230 -38.05 12.28 11.57
CA SER A 230 -38.34 12.37 10.11
C SER A 230 -37.08 12.89 9.39
N GLU A 231 -36.62 12.49 8.18
CA GLU A 231 -37.05 11.61 7.10
C GLU A 231 -35.79 11.06 6.38
N ILE A 232 -35.85 9.85 5.78
CA ILE A 232 -35.24 9.55 4.45
C ILE A 232 -36.19 8.61 3.69
N PRO A 233 -36.49 8.83 2.39
CA PRO A 233 -37.39 7.99 1.61
C PRO A 233 -36.78 6.69 1.09
N PHE A 234 -37.71 5.79 0.82
CA PHE A 234 -37.74 4.46 0.20
C PHE A 234 -36.99 4.30 -1.14
N SER A 235 -36.10 3.30 -1.26
CA SER A 235 -36.19 2.18 -2.23
C SER A 235 -34.86 1.38 -2.40
N ALA A 236 -35.01 0.10 -2.77
CA ALA A 236 -34.02 -0.96 -3.00
C ALA A 236 -33.59 -1.73 -1.72
N GLN A 237 -34.38 -2.63 -1.14
CA GLN A 237 -35.15 -3.74 -1.72
C GLN A 237 -34.36 -4.51 -2.79
N LEU A 238 -33.53 -5.49 -2.36
CA LEU A 238 -33.26 -6.81 -3.00
C LEU A 238 -31.91 -7.39 -2.53
N ARG A 239 -31.85 -8.06 -1.36
CA ARG A 239 -30.88 -9.16 -1.11
C ARG A 239 -31.05 -10.00 0.17
N TRP A 240 -32.25 -10.19 0.71
CA TRP A 240 -32.43 -10.87 2.01
C TRP A 240 -33.27 -12.17 2.02
N GLU A 241 -33.60 -12.76 0.86
CA GLU A 241 -34.45 -13.97 0.83
C GLU A 241 -33.70 -15.28 0.47
N ARG A 242 -32.66 -15.68 1.22
CA ARG A 242 -32.14 -17.06 1.07
C ARG A 242 -31.77 -17.85 2.31
N SER A 243 -32.05 -17.35 3.52
CA SER A 243 -31.62 -18.06 4.74
C SER A 243 -32.72 -18.38 5.75
N LEU A 244 -34.00 -18.11 5.47
CA LEU A 244 -35.10 -18.42 6.40
C LEU A 244 -36.17 -19.36 5.83
N PHE A 245 -35.75 -20.27 4.95
CA PHE A 245 -36.58 -21.42 4.56
C PHE A 245 -36.12 -22.66 5.32
N THR A 246 -36.57 -22.79 6.57
CA THR A 246 -36.95 -24.05 7.22
C THR A 246 -37.34 -23.72 8.66
N VAL A 247 -38.63 -23.63 8.92
CA VAL A 247 -39.38 -24.28 10.01
C VAL A 247 -40.77 -23.63 10.08
N SER A 248 -41.76 -24.41 9.65
CA SER A 248 -43.16 -24.44 10.13
C SER A 248 -43.97 -23.12 10.07
N ALA A 249 -44.79 -22.87 9.04
CA ALA A 249 -46.13 -23.45 8.79
C ALA A 249 -47.19 -23.11 9.86
N GLY A 250 -48.20 -22.30 9.46
CA GLY A 250 -49.48 -22.11 10.15
C GLY A 250 -49.91 -20.63 10.25
N LEU A 251 -50.43 -20.02 9.17
CA LEU A 251 -51.85 -19.89 8.80
C LEU A 251 -52.64 -18.78 9.56
N ASN A 252 -53.10 -17.81 8.74
CA ASN A 252 -54.31 -16.97 8.81
C ASN A 252 -54.16 -15.48 9.21
N SER A 253 -54.39 -14.65 8.17
CA SER A 253 -54.71 -13.21 8.12
C SER A 253 -56.24 -12.97 8.33
N PRO A 254 -56.86 -11.78 8.09
CA PRO A 254 -56.41 -10.36 8.03
C PRO A 254 -57.36 -9.38 8.82
N GLU A 255 -57.15 -8.06 8.64
CA GLU A 255 -58.07 -6.88 8.79
C GLU A 255 -57.50 -5.82 9.77
N SER A 256 -57.62 -4.49 9.60
CA SER A 256 -58.02 -3.58 8.51
C SER A 256 -57.70 -2.12 8.95
N SER A 257 -57.49 -1.25 7.96
CA SER A 257 -57.84 0.20 7.89
C SER A 257 -57.26 1.29 8.83
N THR A 258 -56.38 2.11 8.22
CA THR A 258 -56.45 3.56 7.89
C THR A 258 -56.47 4.72 8.92
N SER A 259 -55.74 5.77 8.53
CA SER A 259 -55.83 7.24 8.78
C SER A 259 -55.06 7.80 9.98
N LEU A 260 -53.90 8.46 9.76
CA LEU A 260 -53.66 9.85 9.30
C LEU A 260 -53.90 10.90 10.40
N LEU A 261 -52.82 11.57 10.85
CA LEU A 261 -52.67 13.04 10.83
C LEU A 261 -51.24 13.44 11.30
N GLN A 262 -50.64 14.34 10.52
CA GLN A 262 -49.31 14.94 10.62
C GLN A 262 -49.15 15.88 11.82
N ASP A 263 -47.94 16.01 12.38
CA ASP A 263 -47.14 17.25 12.24
C ASP A 263 -45.72 17.09 12.81
N GLU A 264 -44.73 17.67 12.11
CA GLU A 264 -43.30 17.68 12.45
C GLU A 264 -42.92 18.98 13.19
N THR A 265 -41.89 18.96 14.06
CA THR A 265 -40.89 20.05 14.26
C THR A 265 -39.80 19.72 15.31
N SER A 266 -38.71 19.10 14.84
CA SER A 266 -37.26 19.24 15.14
C SER A 266 -36.66 19.83 16.46
N LEU A 267 -35.50 19.21 16.85
CA LEU A 267 -34.34 19.58 17.73
C LEU A 267 -34.52 19.42 19.26
N ASP A 268 -33.69 18.71 20.06
CA ASP A 268 -32.28 18.26 20.00
C ASP A 268 -32.03 17.02 20.91
N ALA A 269 -31.18 16.06 20.50
CA ALA A 269 -30.76 14.90 21.29
C ALA A 269 -29.23 14.89 21.59
N PRO A 270 -28.76 14.51 22.80
CA PRO A 270 -27.33 14.39 23.09
C PRO A 270 -26.76 13.05 22.57
N SER A 271 -25.62 13.14 21.90
CA SER A 271 -24.95 12.08 21.14
C SER A 271 -24.05 11.17 22.00
N PHE A 272 -24.23 9.85 21.87
CA PHE A 272 -23.24 8.84 22.28
C PHE A 272 -23.15 7.69 21.25
N PHE A 273 -22.00 7.65 20.57
CA PHE A 273 -21.40 6.53 19.82
C PHE A 273 -22.27 5.82 18.79
N GLU A 274 -22.13 6.27 17.54
CA GLU A 274 -22.18 5.43 16.34
C GLU A 274 -20.74 5.20 15.88
N PRO A 275 -20.22 3.96 15.85
CA PRO A 275 -19.07 3.66 15.03
C PRO A 275 -19.57 3.58 13.59
N ASP A 276 -19.14 4.53 12.77
CA ASP A 276 -19.25 4.46 11.32
C ASP A 276 -18.29 3.38 10.82
N LEU A 277 -18.73 2.12 10.94
CA LEU A 277 -18.01 0.91 10.51
C LEU A 277 -18.17 0.66 9.01
N ASN A 278 -18.82 1.57 8.28
CA ASN A 278 -18.89 1.54 6.81
C ASN A 278 -17.67 2.17 6.14
N ASP A 279 -16.79 2.82 6.91
CA ASP A 279 -15.51 3.36 6.43
C ASP A 279 -14.31 2.44 6.73
N ALA A 280 -14.58 1.17 7.10
CA ALA A 280 -13.60 0.11 6.90
C ALA A 280 -13.50 -0.18 5.39
N THR A 281 -12.88 0.76 4.67
CA THR A 281 -12.39 0.54 3.33
C THR A 281 -11.60 -0.77 3.33
N PRO A 282 -11.86 -1.72 2.42
CA PRO A 282 -11.00 -2.89 2.30
C PRO A 282 -9.56 -2.41 2.16
N LEU A 283 -8.69 -2.91 3.04
CA LEU A 283 -7.26 -2.65 3.05
C LEU A 283 -6.70 -2.85 1.63
N GLY A 284 -6.44 -1.73 0.95
CA GLY A 284 -5.37 -1.68 -0.03
C GLY A 284 -4.03 -1.81 0.71
N PRO A 285 -3.00 -2.42 0.11
CA PRO A 285 -1.70 -2.51 0.74
C PRO A 285 -1.17 -1.09 1.05
N GLU A 286 -0.85 -0.80 2.31
CA GLU A 286 -0.10 0.42 2.66
C GLU A 286 1.21 0.41 1.86
N SER A 287 1.37 1.32 0.89
CA SER A 287 2.62 1.45 0.17
C SER A 287 3.63 2.20 1.02
N ASP A 288 4.79 1.58 1.17
CA ASP A 288 6.00 2.31 1.51
C ASP A 288 6.21 3.36 0.39
N THR A 289 6.14 4.67 0.70
CA THR A 289 6.55 5.77 -0.21
C THR A 289 8.06 5.80 -0.47
N THR A 290 8.72 4.67 -0.22
CA THR A 290 10.16 4.47 -0.21
C THR A 290 10.49 3.37 -1.23
N ILE A 291 11.27 3.73 -2.24
CA ILE A 291 11.83 2.77 -3.19
C ILE A 291 13.32 2.61 -2.89
N ILE A 292 13.82 1.37 -2.86
CA ILE A 292 15.23 1.08 -2.67
C ILE A 292 15.89 1.05 -4.04
N LEU A 293 16.60 2.11 -4.40
CA LEU A 293 17.30 2.17 -5.68
C LEU A 293 18.67 1.49 -5.57
N PRO A 294 19.08 0.67 -6.56
CA PRO A 294 20.41 0.07 -6.58
C PRO A 294 21.47 1.17 -6.55
N TRP A 295 22.38 1.07 -5.57
CA TRP A 295 23.54 1.95 -5.34
C TRP A 295 23.25 3.31 -4.68
N ILE A 296 22.01 3.77 -4.67
CA ILE A 296 21.59 5.06 -4.08
C ILE A 296 20.98 4.87 -2.67
N GLY A 297 20.36 3.71 -2.40
CA GLY A 297 19.75 3.40 -1.11
C GLY A 297 18.26 3.72 -1.06
N GLU A 298 17.71 3.88 0.16
CA GLU A 298 16.30 4.21 0.40
C GLU A 298 15.98 5.64 -0.09
N VAL A 299 15.08 5.77 -1.06
CA VAL A 299 14.64 7.05 -1.63
C VAL A 299 13.16 7.25 -1.35
N ASN A 300 12.82 8.30 -0.61
CA ASN A 300 11.46 8.54 -0.13
C ASN A 300 10.83 9.78 -0.78
N ALA A 301 9.62 9.62 -1.33
CA ALA A 301 8.87 10.66 -2.03
C ALA A 301 8.51 11.88 -1.15
N ASP A 302 8.27 11.66 0.14
CA ASP A 302 7.88 12.70 1.11
C ASP A 302 9.10 13.54 1.56
N SER A 303 10.29 12.93 1.59
CA SER A 303 11.54 13.61 1.99
C SER A 303 12.18 14.44 0.86
N LEU A 304 12.12 13.94 -0.37
CA LEU A 304 12.73 14.57 -1.55
C LEU A 304 11.74 15.48 -2.30
N GLY A 305 10.45 15.30 -2.03
CA GLY A 305 9.36 15.87 -2.82
C GLY A 305 9.13 15.08 -4.12
N MET A 306 7.87 14.97 -4.51
CA MET A 306 7.45 14.19 -5.68
C MET A 306 8.25 14.50 -6.97
N PRO A 307 8.53 15.77 -7.35
CA PRO A 307 9.28 16.03 -8.59
C PRO A 307 10.71 15.46 -8.61
N LEU A 308 11.43 15.57 -7.49
CA LEU A 308 12.81 15.08 -7.41
C LEU A 308 12.83 13.56 -7.30
N PHE A 309 11.90 12.98 -6.55
CA PHE A 309 11.68 11.54 -6.51
C PHE A 309 11.41 10.96 -7.89
N THR A 310 10.48 11.55 -8.65
CA THR A 310 10.18 11.18 -10.04
C THR A 310 11.40 11.20 -10.93
N ILE A 311 12.22 12.25 -10.85
CA ILE A 311 13.44 12.38 -11.66
C ILE A 311 14.45 11.30 -11.30
N LEU A 312 14.67 11.04 -10.01
CA LEU A 312 15.63 10.04 -9.55
C LEU A 312 15.22 8.63 -9.97
N VAL A 313 13.97 8.24 -9.75
CA VAL A 313 13.48 6.91 -10.13
C VAL A 313 13.50 6.76 -11.65
N GLY A 314 13.04 7.77 -12.39
CA GLY A 314 13.07 7.77 -13.85
C GLY A 314 14.50 7.66 -14.41
N LEU A 315 15.47 8.38 -13.84
CA LEU A 315 16.88 8.25 -14.24
C LEU A 315 17.42 6.85 -13.99
N VAL A 316 17.14 6.26 -12.82
CA VAL A 316 17.61 4.90 -12.50
C VAL A 316 16.99 3.85 -13.43
N ASP A 317 15.70 3.98 -13.74
CA ASP A 317 15.03 3.13 -14.73
C ASP A 317 15.60 3.32 -16.14
N GLY A 318 15.98 4.56 -16.49
CA GLY A 318 16.62 4.89 -17.77
C GLY A 318 17.90 4.10 -18.02
N PHE A 319 18.71 3.84 -16.98
CA PHE A 319 19.91 2.99 -17.07
C PHE A 319 19.59 1.48 -17.23
N ASN A 320 18.80 1.14 -18.26
CA ASN A 320 18.33 -0.20 -18.56
C ASN A 320 19.30 -0.93 -19.51
N PRO A 321 19.92 -2.05 -19.09
CA PRO A 321 20.80 -2.81 -19.95
C PRO A 321 20.08 -3.30 -21.22
N CYS A 322 18.79 -3.63 -21.18
CA CYS A 322 18.03 -4.10 -22.34
C CYS A 322 18.00 -3.03 -23.46
N ALA A 323 17.69 -1.78 -23.11
CA ALA A 323 17.57 -0.66 -24.05
C ALA A 323 18.92 -0.23 -24.64
N MET A 324 19.93 -0.05 -23.78
CA MET A 324 21.25 0.41 -24.19
C MET A 324 21.87 -0.46 -25.29
N TRP A 325 21.71 -1.79 -25.21
CA TRP A 325 22.28 -2.70 -26.21
C TRP A 325 21.58 -2.63 -27.56
N VAL A 326 20.25 -2.50 -27.57
CA VAL A 326 19.50 -2.36 -28.82
C VAL A 326 19.80 -1.00 -29.46
N LEU A 327 19.90 0.05 -28.65
CA LEU A 327 20.27 1.37 -29.15
C LEU A 327 21.70 1.36 -29.71
N LEU A 328 22.67 0.71 -29.06
CA LEU A 328 24.02 0.54 -29.61
C LEU A 328 24.03 -0.23 -30.94
N PHE A 329 23.20 -1.28 -31.07
CA PHE A 329 23.04 -2.00 -32.32
C PHE A 329 22.47 -1.11 -33.42
N LEU A 330 21.38 -0.38 -33.14
CA LEU A 330 20.79 0.60 -34.06
C LEU A 330 21.83 1.64 -34.48
N LEU A 331 22.54 2.23 -33.52
CA LEU A 331 23.58 3.23 -33.78
C LEU A 331 24.71 2.64 -34.63
N SER A 332 25.11 1.38 -34.43
CA SER A 332 26.13 0.72 -35.27
C SER A 332 25.72 0.58 -36.74
N LEU A 333 24.42 0.41 -37.01
CA LEU A 333 23.88 0.39 -38.37
C LEU A 333 23.84 1.81 -38.96
N LEU A 334 23.46 2.79 -38.15
CA LEU A 334 23.32 4.19 -38.56
C LEU A 334 24.66 4.89 -38.79
N VAL A 335 25.75 4.52 -38.09
CA VAL A 335 27.09 5.11 -38.27
C VAL A 335 27.64 4.89 -39.69
N ASN A 336 27.14 3.90 -40.43
CA ASN A 336 27.52 3.67 -41.83
C ASN A 336 26.79 4.60 -42.82
N LEU A 337 25.80 5.38 -42.36
CA LEU A 337 25.16 6.42 -43.16
C LEU A 337 26.08 7.65 -43.23
N LYS A 338 26.22 8.22 -44.43
CA LYS A 338 27.09 9.39 -44.64
C LYS A 338 26.45 10.72 -44.21
N ASN A 339 25.13 10.76 -44.00
CA ASN A 339 24.39 12.00 -43.76
C ASN A 339 23.97 12.13 -42.29
N ARG A 340 24.59 13.09 -41.56
CA ARG A 340 24.32 13.35 -40.14
C ARG A 340 22.86 13.72 -39.85
N LEU A 341 22.21 14.45 -40.76
CA LEU A 341 20.83 14.89 -40.58
C LEU A 341 19.85 13.71 -40.70
N ARG A 342 20.12 12.75 -41.59
CA ARG A 342 19.32 11.51 -41.67
C ARG A 342 19.51 10.64 -40.43
N ILE A 343 20.74 10.52 -39.93
CA ILE A 343 21.02 9.77 -38.70
C ILE A 343 20.28 10.38 -37.52
N LEU A 344 20.38 11.71 -37.36
CA LEU A 344 19.66 12.43 -36.32
C LEU A 344 18.14 12.22 -36.42
N LEU A 345 17.57 12.31 -37.63
CA LEU A 345 16.12 12.16 -37.84
C LEU A 345 15.64 10.75 -37.47
N ILE A 346 16.35 9.71 -37.91
CA ILE A 346 16.02 8.31 -37.59
C ILE A 346 16.18 8.04 -36.09
N ALA A 347 17.30 8.47 -35.48
CA ALA A 347 17.55 8.24 -34.06
C ALA A 347 16.60 9.05 -33.16
N ALA A 348 16.30 10.30 -33.51
CA ALA A 348 15.32 11.11 -32.78
C ALA A 348 13.91 10.52 -32.89
N THR A 349 13.56 9.95 -34.06
CA THR A 349 12.29 9.23 -34.22
C THR A 349 12.25 7.99 -33.33
N PHE A 350 13.33 7.23 -33.27
CA PHE A 350 13.43 6.07 -32.37
C PHE A 350 13.22 6.48 -30.89
N VAL A 351 13.93 7.51 -30.41
CA VAL A 351 13.82 7.99 -29.02
C VAL A 351 12.41 8.54 -28.75
N LEU A 352 11.86 9.37 -29.65
CA LEU A 352 10.53 9.95 -29.48
C LEU A 352 9.43 8.87 -29.43
N VAL A 353 9.47 7.90 -30.35
CA VAL A 353 8.50 6.81 -30.39
C VAL A 353 8.66 5.91 -29.16
N SER A 354 9.89 5.68 -28.70
CA SER A 354 10.16 4.93 -27.47
C SER A 354 9.55 5.62 -26.25
N GLY A 355 9.83 6.91 -26.06
CA GLY A 355 9.22 7.69 -24.98
C GLY A 355 7.69 7.70 -25.04
N LEU A 356 7.09 7.89 -26.21
CA LEU A 356 5.63 7.85 -26.38
C LEU A 356 5.04 6.47 -26.07
N ALA A 357 5.67 5.40 -26.55
CA ALA A 357 5.25 4.04 -26.27
C ALA A 357 5.32 3.75 -24.76
N TYR A 358 6.44 4.08 -24.12
CA TYR A 358 6.63 3.91 -22.69
C TYR A 358 5.61 4.70 -21.85
N PHE A 359 5.35 5.95 -22.22
CA PHE A 359 4.34 6.78 -21.56
C PHE A 359 2.95 6.15 -21.70
N ALA A 360 2.58 5.72 -22.91
CA ALA A 360 1.30 5.08 -23.16
C ALA A 360 1.14 3.79 -22.34
N PHE A 361 2.22 3.01 -22.20
CA PHE A 361 2.22 1.81 -21.34
C PHE A 361 2.03 2.15 -19.87
N MET A 362 2.77 3.11 -19.31
CA MET A 362 2.59 3.52 -17.91
C MET A 362 1.19 4.11 -17.66
N ALA A 363 0.67 4.90 -18.60
CA ALA A 363 -0.68 5.45 -18.55
C ALA A 363 -1.75 4.35 -18.58
N ALA A 364 -1.58 3.33 -19.42
CA ALA A 364 -2.47 2.18 -19.48
C ALA A 364 -2.39 1.36 -18.19
N TRP A 365 -1.18 1.19 -17.63
CA TRP A 365 -0.93 0.44 -16.39
C TRP A 365 -1.70 0.99 -15.19
N LEU A 366 -1.83 2.32 -15.09
CA LEU A 366 -2.58 3.01 -14.04
C LEU A 366 -4.06 2.58 -13.94
N ASN A 367 -4.61 1.98 -15.01
CA ASN A 367 -6.00 1.52 -15.07
C ASN A 367 -6.15 -0.01 -14.92
N VAL A 368 -5.05 -0.77 -14.86
CA VAL A 368 -5.02 -2.24 -15.03
C VAL A 368 -4.65 -2.99 -13.74
N PHE A 369 -4.74 -2.33 -12.58
CA PHE A 369 -4.42 -2.90 -11.26
C PHE A 369 -5.19 -4.20 -10.88
N LEU A 370 -6.23 -4.60 -11.62
CA LEU A 370 -7.04 -5.80 -11.35
C LEU A 370 -6.56 -7.11 -12.01
N LEU A 371 -5.49 -7.11 -12.80
CA LEU A 371 -4.96 -8.33 -13.44
C LEU A 371 -3.77 -8.97 -12.67
N ILE A 372 -3.58 -8.61 -11.40
CA ILE A 372 -2.43 -8.99 -10.58
C ILE A 372 -2.61 -10.40 -10.03
N GLY A 373 -2.34 -11.36 -10.91
CA GLY A 373 -2.07 -12.76 -10.58
C GLY A 373 -1.11 -13.41 -11.59
N TYR A 374 -0.69 -12.69 -12.64
CA TYR A 374 -0.03 -13.27 -13.82
C TYR A 374 1.47 -12.94 -13.95
N LEU A 375 2.02 -12.06 -13.10
CA LEU A 375 3.37 -11.52 -13.29
C LEU A 375 4.50 -12.52 -13.02
N ARG A 376 4.32 -13.49 -12.10
CA ARG A 376 5.39 -14.45 -11.78
C ARG A 376 5.75 -15.33 -12.98
N SER A 377 4.75 -15.81 -13.72
CA SER A 377 4.98 -16.66 -14.89
C SER A 377 5.69 -15.92 -16.02
N VAL A 378 5.26 -14.68 -16.30
CA VAL A 378 5.89 -13.81 -17.30
C VAL A 378 7.34 -13.49 -16.91
N GLN A 379 7.57 -13.12 -15.65
CA GLN A 379 8.91 -12.84 -15.11
C GLN A 379 9.86 -14.05 -15.24
N VAL A 380 9.38 -15.26 -14.94
CA VAL A 380 10.19 -16.48 -15.07
C VAL A 380 10.54 -16.78 -16.53
N ILE A 381 9.58 -16.61 -17.46
CA ILE A 381 9.84 -16.80 -18.90
C ILE A 381 10.91 -15.83 -19.39
N LEU A 382 10.84 -14.57 -18.97
CA LEU A 382 11.82 -13.54 -19.32
C LEU A 382 13.18 -13.79 -18.70
N ALA A 383 13.23 -14.23 -17.44
CA ALA A 383 14.47 -14.61 -16.78
C ALA A 383 15.17 -15.75 -17.54
N ILE A 384 14.42 -16.77 -17.97
CA ILE A 384 14.94 -17.87 -18.80
C ILE A 384 15.47 -17.34 -20.14
N LEU A 385 14.72 -16.45 -20.80
CA LEU A 385 15.13 -15.84 -22.07
C LEU A 385 16.41 -15.01 -21.90
N ALA A 386 16.50 -14.18 -20.85
CA ALA A 386 17.66 -13.37 -20.51
C ALA A 386 18.89 -14.23 -20.21
N ILE A 387 18.74 -15.31 -19.42
CA ILE A 387 19.81 -16.28 -19.17
C ILE A 387 20.28 -16.90 -20.49
N GLY A 388 19.35 -17.27 -21.39
CA GLY A 388 19.67 -17.80 -22.71
C GLY A 388 20.47 -16.82 -23.57
N ILE A 389 19.98 -15.57 -23.71
CA ILE A 389 20.63 -14.52 -24.49
C ILE A 389 22.00 -14.16 -23.89
N GLY A 390 22.07 -13.97 -22.58
CA GLY A 390 23.31 -13.68 -21.85
C GLY A 390 24.35 -14.79 -22.01
N SER A 391 23.93 -16.05 -21.91
CA SER A 391 24.80 -17.22 -22.13
C SER A 391 25.33 -17.25 -23.57
N ILE A 392 24.48 -16.96 -24.57
CA ILE A 392 24.90 -16.88 -25.97
C ILE A 392 25.90 -15.75 -26.17
N HIS A 393 25.70 -14.57 -25.56
CA HIS A 393 26.61 -13.43 -25.64
C HIS A 393 27.99 -13.73 -25.04
N ILE A 394 28.04 -14.38 -23.87
CA ILE A 394 29.29 -14.83 -23.23
C ILE A 394 29.97 -15.90 -24.10
N LYS A 395 29.22 -16.88 -24.59
CA LYS A 395 29.76 -17.94 -25.45
C LYS A 395 30.30 -17.39 -26.78
N ASP A 396 29.63 -16.40 -27.37
CA ASP A 396 30.09 -15.71 -28.58
C ASP A 396 31.44 -14.99 -28.37
N PHE A 397 31.76 -14.56 -27.16
CA PHE A 397 33.07 -13.96 -26.85
C PHE A 397 34.21 -14.98 -26.92
N PHE A 398 34.03 -16.16 -26.32
CA PHE A 398 35.07 -17.21 -26.23
C PHE A 398 35.12 -18.11 -27.47
N LEU A 399 33.98 -18.42 -28.08
CA LEU A 399 33.86 -19.29 -29.26
C LEU A 399 33.16 -18.56 -30.41
N PHE A 400 33.80 -17.48 -30.88
CA PHE A 400 33.31 -16.67 -31.99
C PHE A 400 33.04 -17.55 -33.23
N LYS A 401 31.79 -17.53 -33.72
CA LYS A 401 31.30 -18.29 -34.90
C LYS A 401 31.29 -19.82 -34.83
N LYS A 402 31.46 -20.47 -33.66
CA LYS A 402 31.28 -21.94 -33.54
C LYS A 402 29.94 -22.28 -32.88
N GLY A 403 28.99 -22.88 -33.62
CA GLY A 403 27.65 -23.30 -33.13
C GLY A 403 26.57 -22.21 -33.20
N ILE A 404 25.54 -22.28 -32.33
CA ILE A 404 24.46 -21.26 -32.24
C ILE A 404 25.09 -19.93 -31.82
N SER A 405 25.07 -18.95 -32.72
CA SER A 405 25.54 -17.59 -32.50
C SER A 405 24.47 -16.65 -33.03
N LEU A 406 24.13 -15.60 -32.28
CA LEU A 406 23.22 -14.54 -32.73
C LEU A 406 23.87 -13.62 -33.79
N SER A 407 25.10 -13.93 -34.21
CA SER A 407 25.74 -13.25 -35.33
C SER A 407 25.30 -13.85 -36.67
N ILE A 408 24.91 -12.97 -37.60
CA ILE A 408 24.40 -13.33 -38.93
C ILE A 408 25.39 -14.30 -39.62
N PRO A 409 24.96 -15.52 -40.02
CA PRO A 409 25.82 -16.48 -40.69
C PRO A 409 26.37 -15.89 -42.00
N GLU A 410 27.65 -16.17 -42.30
CA GLU A 410 28.37 -15.63 -43.47
C GLU A 410 27.63 -15.87 -44.80
N SER A 411 26.85 -16.95 -44.89
CA SER A 411 26.05 -17.32 -46.06
C SER A 411 24.79 -16.45 -46.27
N ALA A 412 24.23 -15.85 -45.21
CA ALA A 412 23.03 -15.00 -45.30
C ALA A 412 23.34 -13.49 -45.35
N LYS A 413 24.58 -13.11 -45.01
CA LYS A 413 25.06 -11.71 -45.04
C LYS A 413 24.78 -10.98 -46.36
N PRO A 414 25.11 -11.49 -47.57
CA PRO A 414 24.93 -10.72 -48.79
C PRO A 414 23.46 -10.42 -49.10
N GLY A 415 22.53 -11.34 -48.83
CA GLY A 415 21.10 -11.14 -49.09
C GLY A 415 20.42 -10.18 -48.10
N ILE A 416 20.74 -10.30 -46.81
CA ILE A 416 20.21 -9.40 -45.77
C ILE A 416 20.81 -8.00 -45.94
N TYR A 417 22.13 -7.88 -46.10
CA TYR A 417 22.76 -6.58 -46.34
C TYR A 417 22.29 -5.95 -47.64
N ALA A 418 22.01 -6.70 -48.72
CA ALA A 418 21.46 -6.12 -49.95
C ALA A 418 20.04 -5.55 -49.72
N ARG A 419 19.15 -6.28 -49.03
CA ARG A 419 17.79 -5.79 -48.70
C ARG A 419 17.80 -4.62 -47.72
N THR A 420 18.54 -4.74 -46.63
CA THR A 420 18.71 -3.68 -45.64
C THR A 420 19.39 -2.45 -46.26
N ARG A 421 20.39 -2.64 -47.13
CA ARG A 421 21.02 -1.55 -47.88
C ARG A 421 20.08 -0.97 -48.91
N GLN A 422 19.21 -1.73 -49.59
CA GLN A 422 18.17 -1.14 -50.44
C GLN A 422 17.21 -0.26 -49.63
N ILE A 423 16.79 -0.70 -48.45
CA ILE A 423 15.92 0.06 -47.55
C ILE A 423 16.63 1.31 -47.00
N ILE A 424 17.94 1.22 -46.72
CA ILE A 424 18.71 2.28 -46.04
C ILE A 424 19.47 3.21 -47.01
N THR A 425 19.82 2.76 -48.21
CA THR A 425 20.65 3.51 -49.18
C THR A 425 19.95 3.93 -50.46
N ALA A 426 18.70 3.51 -50.73
CA ALA A 426 17.92 4.02 -51.85
C ALA A 426 16.69 4.80 -51.35
N GLU A 427 16.86 6.12 -51.27
CA GLU A 427 15.82 7.19 -51.33
C GLU A 427 14.61 7.18 -50.38
N ASN A 428 14.31 6.11 -49.64
CA ASN A 428 13.07 6.00 -48.89
C ASN A 428 13.28 6.27 -47.39
N LEU A 429 13.50 7.55 -47.04
CA LEU A 429 13.58 8.02 -45.64
C LEU A 429 12.40 7.48 -44.80
N TYR A 430 11.21 7.41 -45.39
CA TYR A 430 10.01 6.86 -44.78
C TYR A 430 10.15 5.39 -44.39
N GLY A 431 10.83 4.56 -45.19
CA GLY A 431 11.07 3.15 -44.85
C GLY A 431 12.01 2.98 -43.65
N ALA A 432 13.05 3.83 -43.57
CA ALA A 432 13.94 3.85 -42.41
C ALA A 432 13.24 4.36 -41.14
N LEU A 433 12.38 5.37 -41.27
CA LEU A 433 11.57 5.88 -40.15
C LEU A 433 10.54 4.87 -39.68
N PHE A 434 9.86 4.19 -40.60
CA PHE A 434 8.93 3.12 -40.24
C PHE A 434 9.64 1.95 -39.57
N GLY A 435 10.82 1.56 -40.05
CA GLY A 435 11.66 0.56 -39.40
C GLY A 435 12.08 0.97 -37.99
N ALA A 436 12.46 2.23 -37.79
CA ALA A 436 12.78 2.78 -36.48
C ALA A 436 11.56 2.83 -35.54
N PHE A 437 10.38 3.17 -36.05
CA PHE A 437 9.12 3.15 -35.30
C PHE A 437 8.79 1.73 -34.81
N VAL A 438 8.78 0.74 -35.71
CA VAL A 438 8.47 -0.65 -35.37
C VAL A 438 9.49 -1.21 -34.38
N LEU A 439 10.77 -0.92 -34.59
CA LEU A 439 11.84 -1.31 -33.69
C LEU A 439 11.66 -0.68 -32.31
N ALA A 440 11.38 0.62 -32.22
CA ALA A 440 11.15 1.33 -30.96
C ALA A 440 10.01 0.70 -30.15
N VAL A 441 8.86 0.44 -30.77
CA VAL A 441 7.72 -0.20 -30.10
C VAL A 441 8.08 -1.61 -29.60
N LEU A 442 8.75 -2.41 -30.43
CA LEU A 442 9.13 -3.78 -30.07
C LEU A 442 10.14 -3.81 -28.92
N VAL A 443 11.11 -2.89 -28.91
CA VAL A 443 12.09 -2.75 -27.82
C VAL A 443 11.41 -2.36 -26.52
N ASN A 444 10.49 -1.38 -26.56
CA ASN A 444 9.79 -0.91 -25.36
C ASN A 444 8.93 -2.01 -24.73
N ILE A 445 8.37 -2.94 -25.51
CA ILE A 445 7.68 -4.12 -24.96
C ILE A 445 8.65 -5.01 -24.17
N VAL A 446 9.85 -5.26 -24.70
CA VAL A 446 10.87 -6.08 -24.03
C VAL A 446 11.42 -5.36 -22.80
N GLU A 447 11.59 -4.06 -22.89
CA GLU A 447 12.12 -3.21 -21.84
C GLU A 447 11.16 -3.06 -20.66
N LEU A 448 9.87 -2.82 -20.92
CA LEU A 448 8.84 -2.84 -19.89
C LEU A 448 8.92 -4.15 -19.09
N LEU A 449 9.18 -5.27 -19.76
CA LEU A 449 9.33 -6.57 -19.13
C LEU A 449 10.64 -6.73 -18.33
N CYS A 450 11.71 -6.01 -18.68
CA CYS A 450 12.99 -5.98 -17.95
C CYS A 450 12.92 -5.10 -16.68
N THR A 451 12.18 -3.99 -16.70
CA THR A 451 12.20 -2.98 -15.61
C THR A 451 10.83 -2.64 -15.01
N ALA A 452 9.75 -3.37 -15.36
CA ALA A 452 8.36 -3.12 -14.92
C ALA A 452 8.16 -2.88 -13.42
N GLY A 453 9.04 -3.39 -12.56
CA GLY A 453 8.97 -3.18 -11.12
C GLY A 453 8.99 -1.71 -10.73
N LEU A 454 9.90 -0.91 -11.30
CA LEU A 454 10.05 0.52 -10.94
C LEU A 454 8.83 1.36 -11.36
N PRO A 455 8.33 1.28 -12.62
CA PRO A 455 7.08 1.93 -13.01
C PRO A 455 5.86 1.49 -12.21
N ALA A 456 5.77 0.20 -11.86
CA ALA A 456 4.64 -0.32 -11.09
C ALA A 456 4.63 0.27 -9.67
N LEU A 457 5.77 0.26 -8.97
CA LEU A 457 5.90 0.86 -7.65
C LEU A 457 5.68 2.38 -7.70
N TYR A 458 6.27 3.06 -8.69
CA TYR A 458 6.11 4.49 -8.86
C TYR A 458 4.64 4.89 -9.13
N THR A 459 3.94 4.19 -10.02
CA THR A 459 2.53 4.46 -10.33
C THR A 459 1.59 4.16 -9.15
N GLN A 460 1.96 3.20 -8.30
CA GLN A 460 1.27 2.96 -7.03
C GLN A 460 1.43 4.16 -6.10
N ILE A 461 2.67 4.57 -5.81
CA ILE A 461 2.96 5.73 -4.95
C ILE A 461 2.28 6.99 -5.49
N LEU A 462 2.33 7.21 -6.82
CA LEU A 462 1.72 8.37 -7.46
C LEU A 462 0.19 8.40 -7.31
N THR A 463 -0.47 7.24 -7.44
CA THR A 463 -1.94 7.13 -7.27
C THR A 463 -2.36 7.37 -5.82
N GLU A 464 -1.54 6.97 -4.84
CA GLU A 464 -1.81 7.15 -3.41
C GLU A 464 -1.72 8.61 -2.94
N GLN A 465 -0.97 9.46 -3.65
CA GLN A 465 -0.90 10.90 -3.37
C GLN A 465 -2.21 11.65 -3.67
N ASN A 466 -3.23 10.98 -4.23
CA ASN A 466 -4.56 11.54 -4.52
C ASN A 466 -4.54 12.85 -5.35
N TYR A 467 -3.55 13.02 -6.23
CA TYR A 467 -3.50 14.17 -7.11
C TYR A 467 -4.57 14.12 -8.20
N SER A 468 -4.88 15.29 -8.77
CA SER A 468 -5.75 15.37 -9.94
C SER A 468 -5.15 14.59 -11.13
N THR A 469 -6.02 14.06 -11.99
CA THR A 469 -5.62 13.24 -13.14
C THR A 469 -4.56 13.89 -14.01
N TRP A 470 -4.65 15.21 -14.25
CA TRP A 470 -3.65 15.95 -15.04
C TRP A 470 -2.27 16.02 -14.37
N ILE A 471 -2.23 16.14 -13.05
CA ILE A 471 -0.98 16.16 -12.28
C ILE A 471 -0.33 14.76 -12.34
N ASN A 472 -1.12 13.69 -12.23
CA ASN A 472 -0.61 12.33 -12.40
C ASN A 472 0.02 12.12 -13.79
N TYR A 473 -0.66 12.52 -14.86
CA TYR A 473 -0.06 12.47 -16.20
C TYR A 473 1.16 13.38 -16.35
N GLY A 474 1.20 14.53 -15.68
CA GLY A 474 2.38 15.40 -15.64
C GLY A 474 3.58 14.73 -14.97
N TYR A 475 3.37 14.03 -13.86
CA TYR A 475 4.40 13.24 -13.18
C TYR A 475 4.83 12.01 -13.99
N LEU A 476 3.93 11.35 -14.72
CA LEU A 476 4.31 10.29 -15.67
C LEU A 476 5.16 10.85 -16.81
N ALA A 477 4.86 12.05 -17.30
CA ALA A 477 5.65 12.70 -18.33
C ALA A 477 7.04 13.09 -17.82
N LEU A 478 7.12 13.63 -16.59
CA LEU A 478 8.39 13.96 -15.95
C LEU A 478 9.25 12.71 -15.73
N TYR A 479 8.65 11.61 -15.28
CA TYR A 479 9.31 10.31 -15.16
C TYR A 479 9.90 9.91 -16.51
N ASN A 480 9.09 9.98 -17.57
CA ASN A 480 9.50 9.57 -18.91
C ASN A 480 10.64 10.42 -19.47
N ILE A 481 10.62 11.73 -19.23
CA ILE A 481 11.72 12.63 -19.64
C ILE A 481 13.02 12.23 -18.94
N ALA A 482 12.98 11.94 -17.64
CA ALA A 482 14.14 11.48 -16.89
C ALA A 482 14.63 10.12 -17.38
N TYR A 483 13.71 9.22 -17.68
CA TYR A 483 13.97 7.89 -18.24
C TYR A 483 14.61 7.94 -19.63
N MET A 484 14.12 8.78 -20.55
CA MET A 484 14.67 8.93 -21.91
C MET A 484 15.99 9.72 -21.98
N PHE A 485 16.49 10.21 -20.83
CA PHE A 485 17.66 11.08 -20.78
C PHE A 485 18.94 10.38 -21.24
N ASP A 486 19.17 9.14 -20.83
CA ASP A 486 20.39 8.39 -21.13
C ASP A 486 20.44 7.94 -22.60
N ASP A 487 19.31 7.52 -23.17
CA ASP A 487 19.15 7.21 -24.59
C ASP A 487 19.40 8.46 -25.46
N SER A 488 18.82 9.59 -25.06
CA SER A 488 19.03 10.88 -25.72
C SER A 488 20.50 11.31 -25.65
N LEU A 489 21.14 11.12 -24.50
CA LEU A 489 22.56 11.40 -24.29
C LEU A 489 23.43 10.51 -25.19
N MET A 490 23.16 9.21 -25.28
CA MET A 490 23.93 8.29 -26.11
C MET A 490 23.77 8.60 -27.61
N VAL A 491 22.55 8.86 -28.07
CA VAL A 491 22.31 9.32 -29.46
C VAL A 491 23.07 10.62 -29.72
N GLY A 492 22.99 11.58 -28.79
CA GLY A 492 23.71 12.85 -28.87
C GLY A 492 25.23 12.65 -29.02
N ILE A 493 25.83 11.81 -28.18
CA ILE A 493 27.25 11.46 -28.24
C ILE A 493 27.61 10.89 -29.61
N VAL A 494 26.84 9.93 -30.12
CA VAL A 494 27.11 9.34 -31.42
C VAL A 494 26.97 10.36 -32.54
N VAL A 495 25.91 11.18 -32.54
CA VAL A 495 25.69 12.19 -33.58
C VAL A 495 26.81 13.23 -33.61
N ILE A 496 27.29 13.66 -32.44
CA ILE A 496 28.41 14.62 -32.32
C ILE A 496 29.74 13.96 -32.73
N THR A 497 29.95 12.70 -32.33
CA THR A 497 31.22 11.97 -32.53
C THR A 497 31.34 11.33 -33.92
N LEU A 498 30.26 11.37 -34.74
CA LEU A 498 30.16 10.77 -36.07
C LEU A 498 31.39 11.06 -36.95
N GLY A 499 32.27 10.06 -37.05
CA GLY A 499 33.29 9.95 -38.08
C GLY A 499 34.71 9.59 -37.62
N LYS A 500 35.06 9.61 -36.32
CA LYS A 500 36.48 9.41 -35.94
C LYS A 500 36.89 7.97 -35.65
N ASN A 501 36.02 7.11 -35.11
CA ASN A 501 36.40 5.73 -34.76
C ASN A 501 35.36 4.71 -35.22
N LYS A 502 35.72 3.83 -36.17
CA LYS A 502 34.95 2.59 -36.41
C LYS A 502 35.10 1.71 -35.17
N LEU A 503 33.99 1.20 -34.63
CA LEU A 503 34.03 0.16 -33.59
C LEU A 503 34.85 -1.02 -34.12
N GLN A 504 36.05 -1.21 -33.56
CA GLN A 504 36.92 -2.32 -33.95
C GLN A 504 36.30 -3.64 -33.49
N GLU A 505 36.57 -4.73 -34.21
CA GLU A 505 36.05 -6.06 -33.87
C GLU A 505 36.35 -6.47 -32.40
N ARG A 506 37.50 -6.02 -31.88
CA ARG A 506 37.92 -6.22 -30.48
C ARG A 506 37.02 -5.48 -29.49
N GLN A 507 36.61 -4.25 -29.80
CA GLN A 507 35.67 -3.46 -28.98
C GLN A 507 34.28 -4.10 -29.00
N GLY A 508 33.81 -4.57 -30.16
CA GLY A 508 32.55 -5.29 -30.27
C GLY A 508 32.51 -6.61 -29.49
N ARG A 509 33.63 -7.34 -29.42
CA ARG A 509 33.75 -8.55 -28.58
C ARG A 509 33.68 -8.21 -27.09
N TRP A 510 34.42 -7.20 -26.63
CA TRP A 510 34.34 -6.76 -25.23
C TRP A 510 32.93 -6.28 -24.84
N LEU A 511 32.27 -5.53 -25.73
CA LEU A 511 30.86 -5.15 -25.57
C LEU A 511 29.95 -6.38 -25.41
N LYS A 512 30.13 -7.42 -26.25
CA LYS A 512 29.36 -8.67 -26.14
C LYS A 512 29.59 -9.38 -24.81
N LEU A 513 30.82 -9.42 -24.31
CA LEU A 513 31.09 -10.04 -23.01
C LEU A 513 30.45 -9.25 -21.86
N THR A 514 30.63 -7.93 -21.83
CA THR A 514 30.07 -7.09 -20.77
C THR A 514 28.55 -7.14 -20.78
N SER A 515 27.92 -7.09 -21.98
CA SER A 515 26.47 -7.28 -22.12
C SER A 515 26.00 -8.64 -21.62
N GLY A 516 26.68 -9.70 -22.06
CA GLY A 516 26.31 -11.07 -21.73
C GLY A 516 26.38 -11.33 -20.24
N ILE A 517 27.42 -10.83 -19.57
CA ILE A 517 27.55 -10.91 -18.11
C ILE A 517 26.42 -10.15 -17.42
N VAL A 518 26.17 -8.90 -17.80
CA VAL A 518 25.12 -8.07 -17.15
C VAL A 518 23.74 -8.69 -17.34
N ILE A 519 23.37 -9.09 -18.56
CA ILE A 519 22.08 -9.71 -18.86
C ILE A 519 21.93 -11.06 -18.15
N LEU A 520 22.99 -11.88 -18.10
CA LEU A 520 22.97 -13.16 -17.42
C LEU A 520 22.83 -13.00 -15.90
N VAL A 521 23.56 -12.07 -15.30
CA VAL A 521 23.45 -11.75 -13.87
C VAL A 521 22.04 -11.25 -13.57
N LEU A 522 21.50 -10.33 -14.37
CA LEU A 522 20.15 -9.81 -14.17
C LEU A 522 19.08 -10.91 -14.30
N GLY A 523 19.18 -11.78 -15.31
CA GLY A 523 18.31 -12.95 -15.45
C GLY A 523 18.41 -13.95 -14.28
N LEU A 524 19.61 -14.18 -13.76
CA LEU A 524 19.82 -15.03 -12.57
C LEU A 524 19.22 -14.40 -11.30
N VAL A 525 19.41 -13.09 -11.11
CA VAL A 525 18.83 -12.36 -9.97
C VAL A 525 17.30 -12.41 -10.04
N MET A 526 16.70 -12.14 -11.21
CA MET A 526 15.25 -12.26 -11.43
C MET A 526 14.72 -13.66 -11.11
N LEU A 527 15.50 -14.72 -11.37
CA LEU A 527 15.09 -16.11 -11.15
C LEU A 527 15.25 -16.56 -9.69
N ILE A 528 16.36 -16.20 -9.03
CA ILE A 528 16.75 -16.75 -7.72
C ILE A 528 16.24 -15.88 -6.57
N ARG A 529 16.35 -14.55 -6.68
CA ARG A 529 15.96 -13.57 -5.66
C ARG A 529 15.41 -12.30 -6.32
N PRO A 530 14.16 -12.34 -6.85
CA PRO A 530 13.56 -11.17 -7.50
C PRO A 530 13.40 -9.97 -6.55
N GLU A 531 13.40 -10.22 -5.25
CA GLU A 531 13.38 -9.23 -4.15
C GLU A 531 14.65 -8.36 -4.09
N TRP A 532 15.70 -8.68 -4.84
CA TRP A 532 16.90 -7.83 -4.94
C TRP A 532 16.78 -6.77 -6.04
N LEU A 533 15.71 -6.83 -6.84
CA LEU A 533 15.40 -5.89 -7.92
C LEU A 533 14.24 -4.95 -7.55
N SER A 534 13.72 -5.06 -6.32
CA SER A 534 12.60 -4.29 -5.77
C SER A 534 13.03 -3.42 -4.61
#